data_AF-A0A950BNT8-F1
#
_entry.id   AF-A0A950BNT8-F1
#
_cell.length_a   1.000
_cell.length_b   1.000
_cell.length_c   1.000
_cell.angle_alpha   90.00
_cell.angle_beta   90.00
_cell.angle_gamma   90.00
#
_symmetry.space_group_name_H-M   'P 1'
#
loop_
_entity.id
_entity.type
_entity.pdbx_description
1 polymer ?
#
loop_
_entity_poly.entity_id
_entity_poly.type
_entity_poly.pdbx_seq_one_letter_code
_entity_poly.pdbx_strand_id
1 'polypeptide(L)'
;MRVDKRSALRSVSRRWWPEMVLGLLAGFIFLGFLGSLELWGKREQRASAEALDTVENGHWLVAEIQGRPRLEKPPLPRWTA
;
A
#
# COMPACT_ATOMS: atom_id res chain seq x y z
N MET A 1 -24.93 18.65 -36.69
CA MET A 1 -23.82 17.67 -36.70
C MET A 1 -23.76 17.03 -35.31
N ARG A 2 -24.32 15.83 -35.12
CA ARG A 2 -24.49 15.20 -33.79
C ARG A 2 -23.31 14.25 -33.57
N VAL A 3 -22.29 14.71 -32.84
CA VAL A 3 -21.09 13.90 -32.54
C VAL A 3 -21.50 12.75 -31.62
N ASP A 4 -21.35 11.53 -32.12
CA ASP A 4 -21.81 10.31 -31.47
C ASP A 4 -20.82 9.94 -30.34
N LYS A 5 -21.14 10.30 -29.09
CA LYS A 5 -20.25 10.06 -27.92
C LYS A 5 -19.87 8.58 -27.75
N ARG A 6 -20.69 7.65 -28.26
CA ARG A 6 -20.46 6.20 -28.15
C ARG A 6 -19.32 5.70 -29.04
N SER A 7 -19.07 6.33 -30.19
CA SER A 7 -17.96 5.97 -31.06
C SER A 7 -16.64 6.53 -30.54
N ALA A 8 -16.66 7.74 -29.97
CA ALA A 8 -15.52 8.35 -29.28
C ALA A 8 -15.06 7.49 -28.09
N LEU A 9 -15.99 7.04 -27.23
CA LEU A 9 -15.68 6.17 -26.09
C LEU A 9 -15.05 4.82 -26.50
N ARG A 10 -15.52 4.19 -27.59
CA ARG A 10 -14.91 2.94 -28.10
C ARG A 10 -13.49 3.15 -28.65
N SER A 11 -13.23 4.30 -29.27
CA SER A 11 -11.90 4.62 -29.79
C SER A 11 -10.89 4.88 -28.67
N VAL A 12 -11.33 5.53 -27.59
CA VAL A 12 -10.53 5.78 -26.40
C VAL A 12 -10.31 4.47 -25.65
N SER A 13 -11.34 3.65 -25.44
CA SER A 13 -11.18 2.37 -24.72
C SER A 13 -10.29 1.38 -25.47
N ARG A 14 -10.30 1.37 -26.81
CA ARG A 14 -9.41 0.53 -27.61
C ARG A 14 -7.95 0.97 -27.54
N ARG A 15 -7.70 2.27 -27.34
CA ARG A 15 -6.34 2.81 -27.23
C ARG A 15 -5.73 2.58 -25.85
N TRP A 16 -6.54 2.49 -24.80
CA TRP A 16 -6.08 2.36 -23.40
C TRP A 16 -6.15 0.91 -22.86
N TRP A 17 -6.69 -0.03 -23.66
CA TRP A 17 -6.76 -1.44 -23.30
C TRP A 17 -5.39 -2.04 -22.93
N PRO A 18 -4.29 -1.84 -23.68
CA PRO A 18 -3.01 -2.42 -23.29
C PRO A 18 -2.51 -1.87 -21.95
N GLU A 19 -2.72 -0.58 -21.66
CA GLU A 19 -2.39 0.05 -20.38
C GLU A 19 -3.23 -0.51 -19.24
N MET A 20 -4.53 -0.76 -19.46
CA MET A 20 -5.38 -1.40 -18.45
C MET A 20 -4.94 -2.84 -18.17
N VAL A 21 -4.60 -3.61 -19.21
CA VAL A 21 -4.09 -4.98 -19.04
C VAL A 21 -2.77 -4.98 -18.29
N LEU A 22 -1.84 -4.07 -18.63
CA LEU A 22 -0.58 -3.89 -17.91
C LEU A 22 -0.82 -3.50 -16.45
N GLY A 23 -1.71 -2.55 -16.19
CA GLY A 23 -2.04 -2.12 -14.82
C GLY A 23 -2.68 -3.24 -14.00
N LEU A 24 -3.58 -4.02 -14.59
CA LEU A 24 -4.19 -5.18 -13.94
C LEU A 24 -3.17 -6.28 -13.67
N LEU A 25 -2.29 -6.58 -14.63
CA LEU A 25 -1.24 -7.58 -14.46
C LEU A 25 -0.25 -7.17 -13.37
N ALA A 26 0.18 -5.90 -13.38
CA ALA A 26 1.06 -5.34 -12.37
C ALA A 26 0.41 -5.38 -10.98
N GLY A 27 -0.86 -4.98 -10.88
CA GLY A 27 -1.62 -5.06 -9.63
C GLY A 27 -1.80 -6.50 -9.13
N PHE A 28 -2.10 -7.43 -10.04
CA PHE A 28 -2.26 -8.84 -9.70
C PHE A 28 -0.96 -9.47 -9.18
N ILE A 29 0.17 -9.20 -9.84
CA ILE A 29 1.48 -9.66 -9.38
C ILE A 29 1.81 -9.01 -8.04
N PHE A 30 1.70 -7.69 -7.92
CA PHE A 30 2.02 -6.97 -6.70
C PHE A 30 1.24 -7.50 -5.49
N LEU A 31 -0.09 -7.65 -5.64
CA LEU A 31 -0.95 -8.16 -4.57
C LEU A 31 -0.73 -9.65 -4.29
N GLY A 32 -0.47 -10.46 -5.32
CA GLY A 32 -0.23 -11.90 -5.17
C GLY A 32 1.08 -12.22 -4.43
N PHE A 33 2.09 -11.36 -4.55
CA PHE A 33 3.36 -11.48 -3.81
C PHE A 33 3.40 -10.61 -2.54
N LEU A 34 2.33 -9.87 -2.23
CA LEU A 34 2.27 -9.05 -1.03
C LEU A 34 2.28 -9.96 0.22
N GLY A 35 3.32 -9.86 1.03
CA GLY A 35 3.49 -10.71 2.22
C GLY A 35 4.07 -12.10 1.95
N SER A 36 4.49 -12.42 0.71
CA SER A 36 5.12 -13.72 0.42
C SER A 36 6.53 -13.87 0.99
N LEU A 37 7.17 -12.76 1.36
CA LEU A 37 8.47 -12.73 2.02
C LEU A 37 8.27 -12.54 3.52
N GLU A 38 8.88 -13.41 4.33
CA GLU A 38 9.02 -13.15 5.75
C GLU A 38 9.77 -11.83 5.96
N LEU A 39 9.38 -11.06 6.99
CA LEU A 39 10.00 -9.79 7.37
C LEU A 39 11.46 -10.05 7.79
N TRP A 40 12.37 -10.11 6.83
CA TRP A 40 13.79 -10.38 7.07
C TRP A 40 14.58 -9.11 7.36
N GLY A 41 14.08 -7.94 6.94
CA GLY A 41 14.74 -6.69 7.21
C GLY A 41 14.62 -6.29 8.69
N LYS A 42 15.74 -5.98 9.36
CA LYS A 42 15.74 -5.32 10.69
C LYS A 42 14.85 -4.06 10.73
N ARG A 43 14.67 -3.38 9.59
CA ARG A 43 13.80 -2.20 9.44
C ARG A 43 12.33 -2.58 9.34
N GLU A 44 12.02 -3.64 8.60
CA GLU A 44 10.65 -4.14 8.40
C GLU A 44 10.10 -4.70 9.71
N GLN A 45 10.88 -5.52 10.42
CA GLN A 45 10.50 -6.04 11.74
C GLN A 45 10.25 -4.94 12.78
N ARG A 46 11.04 -3.86 12.74
CA ARG A 46 10.82 -2.72 13.65
C ARG A 46 9.56 -1.94 13.29
N ALA A 47 9.33 -1.71 11.99
CA ALA A 47 8.13 -1.00 11.54
C ALA A 47 6.86 -1.79 11.85
N SER A 48 6.87 -3.11 11.65
CA SER A 48 5.74 -3.98 11.99
C SER A 48 5.51 -4.03 13.50
N ALA A 49 6.56 -4.10 14.32
CA ALA A 49 6.43 -4.09 15.78
C ALA A 49 5.84 -2.77 16.31
N GLU A 50 6.23 -1.62 15.75
CA GLU A 50 5.66 -0.32 16.11
C GLU A 50 4.19 -0.19 15.72
N ALA A 51 3.82 -0.70 14.53
CA ALA A 51 2.43 -0.73 14.09
C ALA A 51 1.59 -1.65 14.99
N LEU A 52 2.11 -2.83 15.32
CA LEU A 52 1.44 -3.79 16.20
C LEU A 52 1.21 -3.22 17.60
N ASP A 53 2.23 -2.60 18.22
CA ASP A 53 2.07 -1.91 19.51
C ASP A 53 1.03 -0.78 19.45
N THR A 54 1.01 -0.03 18.34
CA THR A 54 0.03 1.04 18.15
C THR A 54 -1.41 0.52 18.10
N VAL A 55 -1.63 -0.59 17.40
CA VAL A 55 -2.96 -1.19 17.23
C VAL A 55 -3.41 -1.94 18.48
N GLU A 56 -2.52 -2.71 19.10
CA GLU A 56 -2.84 -3.55 20.27
C GLU A 56 -2.94 -2.74 21.57
N ASN A 57 -2.01 -1.81 21.81
CA ASN A 57 -1.94 -1.05 23.07
C ASN A 57 -2.51 0.38 22.96
N GLY A 58 -2.91 0.82 21.77
CA GLY A 58 -3.48 2.16 21.56
C GLY A 58 -2.45 3.30 21.62
N HIS A 59 -1.18 2.98 21.43
CA HIS A 59 -0.06 3.93 21.53
C HIS A 59 0.10 4.79 20.27
N TRP A 60 -0.93 5.56 19.90
CA TRP A 60 -0.99 6.37 18.67
C TRP A 60 -0.02 7.55 18.61
N LEU A 61 0.59 7.95 19.74
CA LEU A 61 1.56 9.06 19.79
C LEU A 61 3.01 8.58 19.97
N VAL A 62 3.25 7.67 20.92
CA VAL A 62 4.57 7.14 21.25
C VAL A 62 4.46 5.63 21.32
N ALA A 63 4.95 4.94 20.30
CA ALA A 63 5.00 3.48 20.31
C ALA A 63 6.12 2.99 21.23
N GLU A 64 5.87 1.87 21.89
CA GLU A 64 6.83 1.17 22.71
C GLU A 64 7.31 -0.10 21.99
N ILE A 65 8.63 -0.29 21.94
CA ILE A 65 9.21 -1.55 21.46
C ILE A 65 9.96 -2.15 22.63
N GLN A 66 9.58 -3.37 23.04
CA GLN A 66 10.22 -4.08 24.14
C GLN A 66 10.24 -3.26 25.45
N GLY A 67 9.15 -2.53 25.74
CA GLY A 67 9.00 -1.72 26.94
C GLY A 67 9.85 -0.43 26.97
N ARG A 68 10.31 0.05 25.81
CA ARG A 68 10.98 1.36 25.69
C ARG A 68 10.24 2.27 24.73
N PRO A 69 9.96 3.53 25.12
CA PRO A 69 9.34 4.51 24.23
C PRO A 69 10.31 4.90 23.12
N ARG A 70 9.87 4.83 21.87
CA ARG A 70 10.70 5.16 20.71
C ARG A 70 10.22 6.45 20.05
N LEU A 71 11.07 7.49 20.11
CA LEU A 71 10.81 8.82 19.53
C LEU A 71 11.65 9.12 18.27
N GLU A 72 12.30 8.11 17.69
CA GLU A 72 13.22 8.31 16.57
C GLU A 72 12.54 8.60 15.22
N LYS A 73 11.27 8.22 15.07
CA LYS A 73 10.52 8.38 13.80
C LYS A 73 9.14 9.00 14.02
N PRO A 74 8.66 9.82 13.07
CA PRO A 74 7.31 10.36 13.11
C PRO A 74 6.27 9.24 12.98
N PRO A 75 5.05 9.44 13.52
CA PRO A 75 4.01 8.40 13.60
C PRO A 75 3.28 8.15 12.27
N LEU A 76 3.53 8.95 11.25
CA LEU A 76 2.80 8.86 9.97
C LEU A 76 2.85 7.47 9.31
N PRO A 77 4.01 6.77 9.21
CA PRO A 77 4.08 5.48 8.54
C PRO A 77 3.31 4.37 9.27
N ARG A 78 3.16 4.47 10.60
CA ARG A 78 2.43 3.48 11.40
C ARG A 78 0.92 3.73 11.43
N TRP A 79 0.46 4.94 11.10
CA TRP A 79 -0.98 5.21 10.95
C TRP A 79 -1.58 4.63 9.65
N THR A 80 -0.73 4.38 8.66
CA THR A 80 -1.14 3.82 7.36
C THR A 80 -0.97 2.31 7.27
N ALA A 81 -0.53 1.67 8.36
CA ALA A 81 -0.31 0.23 8.45
C ALA A 81 -1.60 -0.48 8.82
#